data_AF-A0A432J2V6-F1
#
_entry.id   AF-A0A432J2V6-F1
#
_cell.length_a   1.000
_cell.length_b   1.000
_cell.length_c   1.000
_cell.angle_alpha   90.00
_cell.angle_beta   90.00
_cell.angle_gamma   90.00
#
_symmetry.space_group_name_H-M   'P 1'
#
loop_
_entity.id
_entity.type
_entity.pdbx_description
1 polymer ?
#
loop_
_entity_poly.entity_id
_entity_poly.type
_entity_poly.pdbx_seq_one_letter_code
_entity_poly.pdbx_strand_id
1 'polypeptide(L)'
;MSFQRQRKRISFPWALLLGALLLTLLSGKVAYAQDGPPRMGPPLRTITVIGRGSVTMKPDVAHTSIGVTIADQDIKMASQKAQTTIASVRQALQKLGVDEKDVQTTNYSIHLQRSPEMYERTEMEMSGKAPKPVYVVDISMRVLVRDVDQMGDIMAAAIEAGANNIYGVDFSADKPEEVMAQARKLAVKDARARAEELAALHGVAVGEVISISEITDGYGPMPMLVEKAAGMGGGGGGFAPGQLQVMAQLQVVYAIKSEMSGAVQITPTPAPMPAPGTTTSPAPQEPPAAEKETGAASSPDKLTPLTILGNDNALLRKFVSYWFAQNTTFTFPSLRGKDELLLGSLPDNLPFDPDVLNGMTVLGAFSQKGTGGGSILLESKLPPEDVIANLTRAWEKEGVTRLKTPFAESPRGVFDVGDVMIPTLFCPAQGDFWIELTVAAMVNDATSVRINIQRPDEKYGNFSPCNIENMSTGMPPGMTLLPHLNKPEDAQVTPAESGGGPNFFYQSATITTDLGIADLADFYQKQLQEKGWDLVGSDHSKSIAQSEWQLTDKKGAPWVGSLLITKRFTRDNAYYVTVRVERARK
;
A
#
# COMPACT_ATOMS: atom_id res chain seq x y z
N MET A 1 -30.19 -68.82 93.69
CA MET A 1 -29.94 -70.22 93.29
C MET A 1 -28.85 -70.22 92.22
N SER A 2 -27.81 -71.01 92.45
CA SER A 2 -26.63 -71.20 91.60
C SER A 2 -26.96 -71.74 90.21
N PHE A 3 -26.21 -71.34 89.18
CA PHE A 3 -25.35 -72.28 88.44
C PHE A 3 -24.28 -71.52 87.62
N GLN A 4 -23.06 -72.03 87.68
CA GLN A 4 -21.92 -71.72 86.81
C GLN A 4 -22.21 -72.16 85.35
N ARG A 5 -21.45 -71.90 84.27
CA ARG A 5 -19.98 -71.96 84.09
C ARG A 5 -19.60 -71.57 82.66
N GLN A 6 -18.48 -70.85 82.52
CA GLN A 6 -17.43 -70.88 81.47
C GLN A 6 -17.69 -71.41 80.05
N ARG A 7 -17.20 -70.65 79.04
CA ARG A 7 -15.98 -70.93 78.21
C ARG A 7 -15.77 -69.76 77.22
N LYS A 8 -14.78 -68.89 77.41
CA LYS A 8 -13.40 -68.86 76.85
C LYS A 8 -13.27 -68.87 75.31
N ARG A 9 -12.88 -67.69 74.79
CA ARG A 9 -11.83 -67.34 73.81
C ARG A 9 -11.65 -68.22 72.56
N ILE A 10 -11.86 -67.63 71.37
CA ILE A 10 -10.91 -67.71 70.25
C ILE A 10 -10.80 -66.33 69.58
N SER A 11 -9.57 -65.84 69.52
CA SER A 11 -9.04 -64.70 68.77
C SER A 11 -8.65 -65.13 67.35
N PHE A 12 -9.01 -64.38 66.30
CA PHE A 12 -8.12 -63.99 65.18
C PHE A 12 -8.85 -63.08 64.16
N PRO A 13 -8.13 -62.21 63.42
CA PRO A 13 -8.61 -60.94 62.88
C PRO A 13 -8.87 -60.98 61.37
N TRP A 14 -10.11 -60.86 60.91
CA TRP A 14 -10.43 -60.75 59.48
C TRP A 14 -11.44 -59.63 59.18
N ALA A 15 -11.46 -58.58 60.02
CA ALA A 15 -12.25 -57.36 59.80
C ALA A 15 -11.77 -56.49 58.62
N LEU A 16 -10.84 -56.98 57.80
CA LEU A 16 -10.33 -56.29 56.61
C LEU A 16 -10.91 -56.83 55.29
N LEU A 17 -11.76 -57.85 55.29
CA LEU A 17 -12.32 -58.42 54.04
C LEU A 17 -13.81 -58.15 53.80
N LEU A 18 -14.53 -57.56 54.76
CA LEU A 18 -15.94 -57.15 54.59
C LEU A 18 -16.11 -55.65 54.28
N GLY A 19 -15.08 -54.83 54.48
CA GLY A 19 -15.06 -53.44 54.02
C GLY A 19 -14.77 -53.28 52.51
N ALA A 20 -14.19 -54.30 51.87
CA ALA A 20 -13.81 -54.27 50.46
C ALA A 20 -14.91 -54.74 49.49
N LEU A 21 -16.01 -55.33 49.99
CA LEU A 21 -17.10 -55.84 49.14
C LEU A 21 -18.32 -54.89 49.06
N LEU A 22 -18.39 -53.85 49.90
CA LEU A 22 -19.44 -52.82 49.83
C LEU A 22 -19.00 -51.52 49.14
N LEU A 23 -17.71 -51.36 48.82
CA LEU A 23 -17.21 -50.24 48.01
C LEU A 23 -17.17 -50.52 46.49
N THR A 24 -17.50 -51.75 46.06
CA THR A 24 -17.50 -52.14 44.64
C THR A 24 -18.87 -52.05 43.97
N LEU A 25 -19.93 -51.67 44.70
CA LEU A 25 -21.30 -51.52 44.15
C LEU A 25 -21.72 -50.06 43.88
N LEU A 26 -20.82 -49.08 44.04
CA LEU A 26 -21.01 -47.69 43.59
C LEU A 26 -20.13 -47.31 42.38
N SER A 27 -19.53 -48.28 41.68
CA SER A 27 -18.95 -48.05 40.36
C SER A 27 -19.97 -48.34 39.26
N GLY A 28 -21.13 -47.69 39.32
CA GLY A 28 -21.96 -47.52 38.15
C GLY A 28 -21.16 -46.71 37.14
N LYS A 29 -20.63 -47.37 36.11
CA LYS A 29 -20.09 -46.67 34.95
C LYS A 29 -21.24 -45.88 34.34
N VAL A 30 -21.35 -44.60 34.68
CA VAL A 30 -22.00 -43.65 33.80
C VAL A 30 -21.19 -43.69 32.53
N ALA A 31 -21.68 -44.47 31.55
CA ALA A 31 -21.23 -44.36 30.19
C ALA A 31 -21.66 -42.96 29.75
N TYR A 32 -20.78 -41.99 29.92
CA TYR A 32 -20.82 -40.81 29.09
C TYR A 32 -20.76 -41.34 27.66
N ALA A 33 -21.89 -41.26 26.95
CA ALA A 33 -21.83 -41.26 25.51
C ALA A 33 -20.86 -40.14 25.17
N GLN A 34 -19.65 -40.50 24.75
CA GLN A 34 -18.80 -39.56 24.06
C GLN A 34 -19.56 -39.27 22.77
N ASP A 35 -20.33 -38.18 22.77
CA ASP A 35 -20.66 -37.50 21.54
C ASP A 35 -19.31 -37.25 20.87
N GLY A 36 -18.99 -38.06 19.86
CA GLY A 36 -17.79 -37.87 19.07
C GLY A 36 -17.76 -36.44 18.53
N PRO A 37 -16.57 -35.92 18.14
CA PRO A 37 -16.52 -34.65 17.43
C PRO A 37 -17.61 -34.67 16.33
N PRO A 38 -18.38 -33.58 16.16
CA PRO A 38 -19.49 -33.56 15.22
C PRO A 38 -18.98 -34.15 13.91
N ARG A 39 -19.64 -35.22 13.43
CA ARG A 39 -19.31 -35.81 12.13
C ARG A 39 -19.55 -34.72 11.11
N MET A 40 -18.49 -33.98 10.77
CA MET A 40 -18.48 -33.15 9.58
C MET A 40 -18.81 -34.11 8.45
N GLY A 41 -19.92 -33.85 7.75
CA GLY A 41 -20.25 -34.60 6.56
C GLY A 41 -19.08 -34.60 5.58
N PRO A 42 -19.07 -35.51 4.59
CA PRO A 42 -18.04 -35.49 3.55
C PRO A 42 -17.89 -34.07 2.99
N PRO A 43 -16.66 -33.58 2.75
CA PRO A 43 -16.44 -32.22 2.30
C PRO A 43 -17.26 -31.96 1.04
N LEU A 44 -18.05 -30.89 1.05
CA LEU A 44 -18.83 -30.49 -0.11
C LEU A 44 -17.87 -30.26 -1.28
N ARG A 45 -18.11 -30.98 -2.38
CA ARG A 45 -17.33 -30.78 -3.61
C ARG A 45 -17.82 -29.51 -4.28
N THR A 46 -16.91 -28.56 -4.52
CA THR A 46 -17.25 -27.24 -5.03
C THR A 46 -16.41 -26.83 -6.24
N ILE A 47 -16.92 -25.85 -6.98
CA ILE A 47 -16.22 -25.11 -8.03
C ILE A 47 -16.15 -23.65 -7.57
N THR A 48 -14.94 -23.15 -7.36
CA THR A 48 -14.72 -21.75 -6.98
C THR A 48 -14.19 -20.99 -8.19
N VAL A 49 -14.87 -19.90 -8.56
CA VAL A 49 -14.51 -19.06 -9.70
C VAL A 49 -14.55 -17.60 -9.33
N ILE A 50 -13.77 -16.80 -10.04
CA ILE A 50 -13.83 -15.34 -9.99
C ILE A 50 -14.47 -14.86 -11.29
N GLY A 51 -15.65 -14.25 -11.19
CA GLY A 51 -16.31 -13.56 -12.27
C GLY A 51 -15.92 -12.09 -12.32
N ARG A 52 -15.75 -11.57 -13.53
CA ARG A 52 -15.45 -10.16 -13.78
C ARG A 52 -16.47 -9.58 -14.75
N GLY A 53 -16.94 -8.38 -14.46
CA GLY A 53 -17.82 -7.62 -15.33
C GLY A 53 -17.31 -6.20 -15.43
N SER A 54 -17.29 -5.67 -16.65
CA SER A 54 -16.92 -4.27 -16.89
C SER A 54 -17.93 -3.60 -17.80
N VAL A 55 -18.21 -2.34 -17.51
CA VAL A 55 -19.04 -1.46 -18.34
C VAL A 55 -18.19 -0.27 -18.72
N THR A 56 -18.10 0.00 -20.01
CA THR A 56 -17.42 1.17 -20.55
C THR A 56 -18.47 2.17 -21.00
N MET A 57 -18.35 3.42 -20.56
CA MET A 57 -19.26 4.50 -20.96
C MET A 57 -18.51 5.82 -21.11
N LYS A 58 -19.17 6.81 -21.73
CA LYS A 58 -18.72 8.20 -21.63
C LYS A 58 -19.18 8.77 -20.29
N PRO A 59 -18.38 9.59 -19.60
CA PRO A 59 -18.90 10.41 -18.51
C PRO A 59 -20.08 11.26 -18.99
N ASP A 60 -21.07 11.42 -18.12
CA ASP A 60 -22.23 12.29 -18.31
C ASP A 60 -22.19 13.50 -17.36
N VAL A 61 -21.32 13.47 -16.34
CA VAL A 61 -21.12 14.61 -15.45
C VAL A 61 -19.63 14.83 -15.14
N ALA A 62 -19.31 16.06 -14.74
CA ALA A 62 -18.00 16.43 -14.21
C ALA A 62 -18.14 17.14 -12.86
N HIS A 63 -17.22 16.86 -11.96
CA HIS A 63 -17.07 17.59 -10.71
C HIS A 63 -15.85 18.48 -10.78
N THR A 64 -15.98 19.71 -10.27
CA THR A 64 -14.85 20.60 -10.10
C THR A 64 -14.99 21.42 -8.82
N SER A 65 -13.86 21.90 -8.29
CA SER A 65 -13.83 22.83 -7.17
C SER A 65 -13.42 24.21 -7.68
N ILE A 66 -14.32 25.19 -7.57
CA ILE A 66 -14.09 26.57 -8.00
C ILE A 66 -14.11 27.48 -6.76
N GLY A 67 -13.19 28.41 -6.67
CA GLY A 67 -13.05 29.28 -5.52
C GLY A 67 -12.36 30.61 -5.81
N VAL A 68 -12.39 31.44 -4.78
CA VAL A 68 -11.70 32.72 -4.74
C VAL A 68 -10.87 32.82 -3.47
N THR A 69 -9.62 33.25 -3.64
CA THR A 69 -8.70 33.64 -2.56
C THR A 69 -8.45 35.14 -2.68
N ILE A 70 -8.86 35.91 -1.67
CA ILE A 70 -8.67 37.36 -1.61
C ILE A 70 -7.83 37.73 -0.39
N ALA A 71 -6.84 38.59 -0.62
CA ALA A 71 -5.95 39.10 0.42
C ALA A 71 -6.18 40.60 0.63
N ASP A 72 -6.39 41.04 1.87
CA ASP A 72 -6.51 42.47 2.23
C ASP A 72 -5.93 42.73 3.63
N GLN A 73 -5.49 43.97 3.89
CA GLN A 73 -5.02 44.37 5.23
C GLN A 73 -6.19 44.53 6.22
N ASP A 74 -7.41 44.76 5.73
CA ASP A 74 -8.63 44.77 6.52
C ASP A 74 -9.43 43.48 6.28
N ILE A 75 -9.62 42.70 7.34
CA ILE A 75 -10.38 41.44 7.31
C ILE A 75 -11.82 41.61 6.77
N LYS A 76 -12.49 42.73 7.07
CA LYS A 76 -13.85 43.01 6.58
C LYS A 76 -13.83 43.27 5.09
N MET A 77 -12.83 43.99 4.60
CA MET A 77 -12.67 44.26 3.17
C MET A 77 -12.33 42.98 2.40
N ALA A 78 -11.42 42.14 2.91
CA ALA A 78 -11.10 40.85 2.31
C ALA A 78 -12.34 39.96 2.19
N SER A 79 -13.09 39.85 3.30
CA SER A 79 -14.32 39.05 3.38
C SER A 79 -15.41 39.54 2.42
N GLN A 80 -15.70 40.85 2.40
CA GLN A 80 -16.70 41.44 1.52
C GLN A 80 -16.35 41.26 0.04
N LYS A 81 -15.08 41.48 -0.32
CA LYS A 81 -14.59 41.26 -1.69
C LYS A 81 -14.74 39.79 -2.09
N ALA A 82 -14.28 38.85 -1.25
CA ALA A 82 -14.40 37.43 -1.52
C ALA A 82 -15.87 37.00 -1.71
N GLN A 83 -16.78 37.45 -0.84
CA GLN A 83 -18.21 37.16 -0.95
C GLN A 83 -18.85 37.75 -2.22
N THR A 84 -18.44 38.95 -2.62
CA THR A 84 -18.94 39.60 -3.84
C THR A 84 -18.45 38.87 -5.10
N THR A 85 -17.16 38.51 -5.13
CA THR A 85 -16.57 37.78 -6.25
C THR A 85 -17.17 36.39 -6.38
N ILE A 86 -17.29 35.64 -5.27
CA ILE A 86 -17.84 34.28 -5.32
C ILE A 86 -19.33 34.26 -5.70
N ALA A 87 -20.09 35.30 -5.35
CA ALA A 87 -21.46 35.48 -5.81
C ALA A 87 -21.52 35.77 -7.33
N SER A 88 -20.59 36.58 -7.84
CA SER A 88 -20.46 36.86 -9.27
C SER A 88 -20.11 35.60 -10.07
N VAL A 89 -19.19 34.78 -9.54
CA VAL A 89 -18.86 33.45 -10.11
C VAL A 89 -20.11 32.57 -10.14
N ARG A 90 -20.84 32.44 -9.04
CA ARG A 90 -22.09 31.64 -9.01
C ARG A 90 -23.10 32.11 -10.05
N GLN A 91 -23.28 33.42 -10.21
CA GLN A 91 -24.20 33.98 -11.20
C GLN A 91 -23.73 33.70 -12.64
N ALA A 92 -22.42 33.75 -12.91
CA ALA A 92 -21.87 33.40 -14.21
C ALA A 92 -22.12 31.92 -14.55
N LEU A 93 -21.91 31.02 -13.59
CA LEU A 93 -22.20 29.59 -13.74
C LEU A 93 -23.68 29.32 -14.00
N GLN A 94 -24.58 30.00 -13.27
CA GLN A 94 -26.03 29.86 -13.47
C GLN A 94 -26.48 30.31 -14.87
N LYS A 95 -25.86 31.36 -15.44
CA LYS A 95 -26.15 31.80 -16.82
C LYS A 95 -25.77 30.76 -17.88
N LEU A 96 -24.83 29.89 -17.57
CA LEU A 96 -24.42 28.76 -18.40
C LEU A 96 -25.20 27.47 -18.08
N GLY A 97 -26.25 27.55 -17.25
CA GLY A 97 -27.14 26.42 -16.99
C GLY A 97 -26.71 25.49 -15.86
N VAL A 98 -25.74 25.89 -15.02
CA VAL A 98 -25.44 25.17 -13.77
C VAL A 98 -26.55 25.47 -12.73
N ASP A 99 -27.31 24.45 -12.35
CA ASP A 99 -28.39 24.59 -11.36
C ASP A 99 -27.83 24.96 -9.98
N GLU A 100 -28.61 25.71 -9.19
CA GLU A 100 -28.22 26.09 -7.82
C GLU A 100 -27.97 24.88 -6.91
N LYS A 101 -28.76 23.80 -7.08
CA LYS A 101 -28.59 22.54 -6.33
C LYS A 101 -27.26 21.83 -6.64
N ASP A 102 -26.68 22.11 -7.79
CA ASP A 102 -25.45 21.50 -8.29
C ASP A 102 -24.21 22.33 -7.87
N VAL A 103 -24.41 23.39 -7.07
CA VAL A 103 -23.36 24.23 -6.49
C VAL A 103 -23.42 24.14 -4.96
N GLN A 104 -22.34 23.65 -4.35
CA GLN A 104 -22.24 23.52 -2.90
C GLN A 104 -20.97 24.22 -2.39
N THR A 105 -21.09 25.20 -1.49
CA THR A 105 -19.93 25.76 -0.78
C THR A 105 -19.26 24.67 0.05
N THR A 106 -17.97 24.42 -0.18
CA THR A 106 -17.18 23.39 0.49
C THR A 106 -16.19 23.96 1.50
N ASN A 107 -15.75 25.21 1.32
CA ASN A 107 -14.82 25.85 2.24
C ASN A 107 -15.15 27.34 2.39
N TYR A 108 -14.96 27.83 3.61
CA TYR A 108 -14.86 29.25 3.92
C TYR A 108 -13.82 29.39 5.03
N SER A 109 -12.65 29.93 4.70
CA SER A 109 -11.56 30.10 5.67
C SER A 109 -11.01 31.52 5.63
N ILE A 110 -10.60 32.01 6.80
CA ILE A 110 -9.88 33.27 6.93
C ILE A 110 -8.63 32.99 7.74
N HIS A 111 -7.47 33.37 7.23
CA HIS A 111 -6.21 33.21 7.92
C HIS A 111 -5.33 34.45 7.79
N LEU A 112 -4.48 34.67 8.81
CA LEU A 112 -3.58 35.81 8.86
C LEU A 112 -2.21 35.41 8.31
N GLN A 113 -1.81 36.03 7.21
CA GLN A 113 -0.48 35.89 6.62
C GLN A 113 0.41 37.05 7.07
N ARG A 114 1.48 36.73 7.81
CA ARG A 114 2.41 37.72 8.40
C ARG A 114 3.75 37.87 7.64
N SER A 115 3.93 37.22 6.50
CA SER A 115 5.14 37.30 5.67
C SER A 115 4.84 36.87 4.23
N PRO A 116 5.42 37.53 3.22
CA PRO A 116 5.60 36.90 1.92
C PRO A 116 6.57 35.73 2.05
N GLU A 117 6.41 34.76 1.16
CA GLU A 117 7.24 33.57 1.06
C GLU A 117 8.73 33.92 0.88
N MET A 118 9.56 32.91 1.13
CA MET A 118 11.01 32.90 1.31
C MET A 118 11.89 33.61 0.24
N TYR A 119 11.30 34.19 -0.82
CA TYR A 119 12.01 34.79 -1.96
C TYR A 119 12.24 36.30 -1.87
N GLU A 120 11.50 37.06 -1.04
CA GLU A 120 11.68 38.53 -0.89
C GLU A 120 12.45 38.93 0.38
N ARG A 121 13.17 38.00 0.99
CA ARG A 121 13.87 38.25 2.26
C ARG A 121 15.12 39.16 2.11
N THR A 122 15.67 39.28 0.91
CA THR A 122 16.99 39.93 0.71
C THR A 122 16.99 41.46 0.70
N GLU A 123 15.87 42.13 0.38
CA GLU A 123 15.82 43.61 0.39
C GLU A 123 15.09 44.19 1.60
N MET A 124 14.01 43.56 2.08
CA MET A 124 13.18 44.15 3.15
C MET A 124 13.83 44.11 4.53
N GLU A 125 14.67 43.11 4.85
CA GLU A 125 15.39 43.03 6.14
C GLU A 125 16.40 44.18 6.33
N MET A 126 16.91 44.79 5.24
CA MET A 126 17.78 45.98 5.33
C MET A 126 17.03 47.28 5.66
N SER A 127 15.70 47.30 5.53
CA SER A 127 14.88 48.51 5.70
C SER A 127 14.22 48.65 7.08
N GLY A 128 14.30 47.63 7.93
CA GLY A 128 13.76 47.65 9.30
C GLY A 128 12.22 47.72 9.42
N LYS A 129 11.47 47.56 8.33
CA LYS A 129 10.00 47.56 8.34
C LYS A 129 9.46 46.14 8.26
N ALA A 130 8.80 45.68 9.32
CA ALA A 130 8.04 44.43 9.27
C ALA A 130 6.88 44.55 8.26
N PRO A 131 6.64 43.54 7.40
CA PRO A 131 5.49 43.56 6.49
C PRO A 131 4.19 43.65 7.29
N LYS A 132 3.27 44.49 6.82
CA LYS A 132 1.95 44.60 7.44
C LYS A 132 1.23 43.24 7.33
N PRO A 133 0.53 42.79 8.39
CA PRO A 133 -0.26 41.57 8.32
C PRO A 133 -1.34 41.69 7.23
N VAL A 134 -1.51 40.62 6.46
CA VAL A 134 -2.55 40.50 5.42
C VAL A 134 -3.49 39.38 5.82
N TYR A 135 -4.80 39.62 5.75
CA TYR A 135 -5.83 38.62 5.93
C TYR A 135 -6.16 38.00 4.58
N VAL A 136 -6.04 36.69 4.49
CA VAL A 136 -6.38 35.91 3.31
C VAL A 136 -7.70 35.20 3.59
N VAL A 137 -8.68 35.40 2.70
CA VAL A 137 -10.01 34.80 2.75
C VAL A 137 -10.15 33.87 1.56
N ASP A 138 -10.42 32.61 1.82
CA ASP A 138 -10.66 31.59 0.81
C ASP A 138 -12.11 31.13 0.88
N ILE A 139 -12.79 31.14 -0.25
CA ILE A 139 -14.13 30.56 -0.40
C ILE A 139 -14.09 29.63 -1.60
N SER A 140 -14.45 28.36 -1.40
CA SER A 140 -14.57 27.40 -2.49
C SER A 140 -15.92 26.72 -2.52
N MET A 141 -16.36 26.35 -3.72
CA MET A 141 -17.57 25.59 -3.99
C MET A 141 -17.24 24.38 -4.86
N ARG A 142 -17.85 23.25 -4.53
CA ARG A 142 -17.95 22.10 -5.44
C ARG A 142 -19.08 22.37 -6.42
N VAL A 143 -18.77 22.18 -7.70
CA VAL A 143 -19.69 22.37 -8.82
C VAL A 143 -19.84 21.04 -9.54
N LEU A 144 -21.09 20.62 -9.73
CA LEU A 144 -21.48 19.51 -10.58
C LEU A 144 -21.93 20.06 -11.94
N VAL A 145 -21.22 19.65 -12.98
CA VAL A 145 -21.49 20.02 -14.38
C VAL A 145 -22.13 18.83 -15.07
N ARG A 146 -23.39 18.99 -15.48
CA ARG A 146 -24.18 17.92 -16.13
C ARG A 146 -24.02 17.86 -17.65
N ASP A 147 -23.43 18.89 -18.24
CA ASP A 147 -23.05 18.91 -19.64
C ASP A 147 -21.52 19.04 -19.72
N VAL A 148 -20.88 17.89 -19.85
CA VAL A 148 -19.42 17.76 -19.83
C VAL A 148 -18.77 18.51 -20.99
N ASP A 149 -19.48 18.69 -22.10
CA ASP A 149 -18.98 19.41 -23.27
C ASP A 149 -18.91 20.93 -23.02
N GLN A 150 -19.71 21.46 -22.08
CA GLN A 150 -19.67 22.87 -21.66
C GLN A 150 -18.59 23.17 -20.61
N MET A 151 -17.80 22.18 -20.21
CA MET A 151 -16.80 22.36 -19.15
C MET A 151 -15.81 23.49 -19.46
N GLY A 152 -15.40 23.63 -20.72
CA GLY A 152 -14.50 24.71 -21.14
C GLY A 152 -15.09 26.11 -20.93
N ASP A 153 -16.35 26.31 -21.33
CA ASP A 153 -17.06 27.58 -21.22
C ASP A 153 -17.36 27.93 -19.76
N ILE A 154 -17.73 26.91 -18.95
CA ILE A 154 -17.95 27.04 -17.51
C ILE A 154 -16.68 27.53 -16.79
N MET A 155 -15.54 26.94 -17.13
CA MET A 155 -14.24 27.32 -16.56
C MET A 155 -13.84 28.74 -16.98
N ALA A 156 -14.00 29.06 -18.26
CA ALA A 156 -13.72 30.40 -18.78
C ALA A 156 -14.57 31.47 -18.09
N ALA A 157 -15.89 31.25 -17.97
CA ALA A 157 -16.80 32.18 -17.31
C ALA A 157 -16.52 32.32 -15.81
N ALA A 158 -16.10 31.26 -15.13
CA ALA A 158 -15.69 31.33 -13.73
C ALA A 158 -14.45 32.22 -13.56
N ILE A 159 -13.44 32.05 -14.42
CA ILE A 159 -12.22 32.87 -14.43
C ILE A 159 -12.55 34.34 -14.74
N GLU A 160 -13.36 34.60 -15.75
CA GLU A 160 -13.81 35.96 -16.11
C GLU A 160 -14.60 36.63 -14.97
N ALA A 161 -15.37 35.86 -14.20
CA ALA A 161 -16.10 36.33 -13.03
C ALA A 161 -15.22 36.51 -11.77
N GLY A 162 -13.93 36.18 -11.85
CA GLY A 162 -12.94 36.43 -10.79
C GLY A 162 -12.57 35.21 -9.95
N ALA A 163 -12.92 33.98 -10.35
CA ALA A 163 -12.37 32.79 -9.73
C ALA A 163 -10.86 32.70 -10.01
N ASN A 164 -10.07 32.49 -8.97
CA ASN A 164 -8.60 32.38 -9.05
C ASN A 164 -8.07 31.10 -8.41
N ASN A 165 -8.99 30.25 -7.93
CA ASN A 165 -8.69 28.97 -7.37
C ASN A 165 -9.60 27.92 -8.03
N ILE A 166 -9.06 27.11 -8.94
CA ILE A 166 -9.83 26.04 -9.57
C ILE A 166 -9.03 24.74 -9.52
N TYR A 167 -9.63 23.70 -8.94
CA TYR A 167 -9.00 22.40 -8.73
C TYR A 167 -9.89 21.28 -9.24
N GLY A 168 -9.25 20.28 -9.85
CA GLY A 168 -9.85 18.99 -10.20
C GLY A 168 -10.93 19.12 -11.27
N VAL A 169 -10.79 18.37 -12.36
CA VAL A 169 -11.92 18.09 -13.25
C VAL A 169 -12.07 16.59 -13.26
N ASP A 170 -12.99 16.11 -12.43
CA ASP A 170 -13.22 14.70 -12.22
C ASP A 170 -14.49 14.28 -12.97
N PHE A 171 -14.32 13.50 -14.02
CA PHE A 171 -15.43 12.99 -14.81
C PHE A 171 -16.02 11.74 -14.16
N SER A 172 -17.34 11.66 -14.07
CA SER A 172 -18.04 10.54 -13.45
C SER A 172 -19.34 10.21 -14.18
N ALA A 173 -20.04 9.19 -13.66
CA ALA A 173 -21.42 8.90 -14.05
C ALA A 173 -22.38 9.63 -13.08
N ASP A 174 -23.47 10.21 -13.56
CA ASP A 174 -24.54 10.83 -12.75
C ASP A 174 -25.15 9.81 -11.80
N LYS A 175 -25.18 8.55 -12.27
CA LYS A 175 -25.72 7.41 -11.54
C LYS A 175 -24.72 6.26 -11.47
N PRO A 176 -23.63 6.40 -10.70
CA PRO A 176 -22.56 5.43 -10.66
C PRO A 176 -23.05 4.06 -10.15
N GLU A 177 -24.04 4.05 -9.27
CA GLU A 177 -24.69 2.85 -8.74
C GLU A 177 -25.42 2.04 -9.83
N GLU A 178 -26.08 2.68 -10.79
CA GLU A 178 -26.76 1.98 -11.88
C GLU A 178 -25.73 1.30 -12.81
N VAL A 179 -24.59 1.95 -13.05
CA VAL A 179 -23.49 1.43 -13.87
C VAL A 179 -22.77 0.28 -13.17
N MET A 180 -22.50 0.43 -11.87
CA MET A 180 -21.98 -0.64 -11.02
C MET A 180 -22.91 -1.86 -10.98
N ALA A 181 -24.23 -1.63 -10.88
CA ALA A 181 -25.19 -2.72 -10.92
C ALA A 181 -25.16 -3.50 -12.26
N GLN A 182 -24.91 -2.82 -13.38
CA GLN A 182 -24.70 -3.46 -14.68
C GLN A 182 -23.40 -4.27 -14.72
N ALA A 183 -22.29 -3.71 -14.22
CA ALA A 183 -21.02 -4.42 -14.10
C ALA A 183 -21.15 -5.68 -13.24
N ARG A 184 -21.89 -5.61 -12.11
CA ARG A 184 -22.17 -6.76 -11.26
C ARG A 184 -22.97 -7.85 -11.98
N LYS A 185 -24.00 -7.48 -12.77
CA LYS A 185 -24.75 -8.44 -13.60
C LYS A 185 -23.85 -9.17 -14.59
N LEU A 186 -22.92 -8.46 -15.23
CA LEU A 186 -21.94 -9.05 -16.14
C LEU A 186 -20.98 -9.99 -15.39
N ALA A 187 -20.51 -9.59 -14.21
CA ALA A 187 -19.62 -10.40 -13.38
C ALA A 187 -20.28 -11.72 -12.93
N VAL A 188 -21.57 -11.70 -12.57
CA VAL A 188 -22.33 -12.92 -12.24
C VAL A 188 -22.44 -13.84 -13.45
N LYS A 189 -22.72 -13.28 -14.64
CA LYS A 189 -22.79 -14.05 -15.89
C LYS A 189 -21.45 -14.70 -16.24
N ASP A 190 -20.36 -13.97 -16.13
CA ASP A 190 -18.99 -14.47 -16.35
C ASP A 190 -18.60 -15.56 -15.34
N ALA A 191 -18.88 -15.36 -14.04
CA ALA A 191 -18.66 -16.39 -13.02
C ALA A 191 -19.37 -17.71 -13.38
N ARG A 192 -20.66 -17.63 -13.76
CA ARG A 192 -21.42 -18.83 -14.12
C ARG A 192 -20.85 -19.53 -15.34
N ALA A 193 -20.54 -18.79 -16.40
CA ALA A 193 -19.97 -19.37 -17.62
C ALA A 193 -18.64 -20.12 -17.35
N ARG A 194 -17.77 -19.54 -16.52
CA ARG A 194 -16.50 -20.19 -16.12
C ARG A 194 -16.72 -21.44 -15.28
N ALA A 195 -17.69 -21.41 -14.36
CA ALA A 195 -18.02 -22.58 -13.57
C ALA A 195 -18.54 -23.72 -14.46
N GLU A 196 -19.36 -23.39 -15.47
CA GLU A 196 -19.87 -24.36 -16.46
C GLU A 196 -18.75 -24.96 -17.31
N GLU A 197 -17.78 -24.15 -17.74
CA GLU A 197 -16.59 -24.61 -18.47
C GLU A 197 -15.73 -25.57 -17.62
N LEU A 198 -15.42 -25.20 -16.37
CA LEU A 198 -14.66 -26.04 -15.45
C LEU A 198 -15.40 -27.35 -15.13
N ALA A 199 -16.71 -27.30 -14.94
CA ALA A 199 -17.52 -28.48 -14.70
C ALA A 199 -17.44 -29.45 -15.89
N ALA A 200 -17.58 -28.95 -17.12
CA ALA A 200 -17.52 -29.74 -18.34
C ALA A 200 -16.17 -30.46 -18.51
N LEU A 201 -15.05 -29.77 -18.24
CA LEU A 201 -13.69 -30.35 -18.32
C LEU A 201 -13.47 -31.51 -17.34
N HIS A 202 -14.24 -31.55 -16.25
CA HIS A 202 -14.13 -32.58 -15.22
C HIS A 202 -15.28 -33.60 -15.26
N GLY A 203 -16.12 -33.57 -16.30
CA GLY A 203 -17.25 -34.49 -16.46
C GLY A 203 -18.28 -34.37 -15.34
N VAL A 204 -18.43 -33.18 -14.77
CA VAL A 204 -19.40 -32.89 -13.70
C VAL A 204 -20.33 -31.75 -14.12
N ALA A 205 -21.39 -31.51 -13.35
CA ALA A 205 -22.31 -30.40 -13.59
C ALA A 205 -22.24 -29.36 -12.47
N VAL A 206 -22.43 -28.08 -12.82
CA VAL A 206 -22.55 -26.99 -11.85
C VAL A 206 -23.85 -27.14 -11.07
N GLY A 207 -23.75 -27.13 -9.75
CA GLY A 207 -24.86 -27.21 -8.80
C GLY A 207 -25.28 -25.83 -8.29
N GLU A 208 -25.93 -25.82 -7.12
CA GLU A 208 -26.39 -24.60 -6.48
C GLU A 208 -25.23 -23.69 -6.03
N VAL A 209 -25.51 -22.40 -5.89
CA VAL A 209 -24.54 -21.45 -5.33
C VAL A 209 -24.43 -21.66 -3.83
N ILE A 210 -23.22 -21.90 -3.34
CA ILE A 210 -22.90 -22.11 -1.92
C ILE A 210 -22.47 -20.81 -1.24
N SER A 211 -21.70 -19.97 -1.95
CA SER A 211 -21.23 -18.69 -1.42
C SER A 211 -20.98 -17.70 -2.55
N ILE A 212 -21.27 -16.42 -2.29
CA ILE A 212 -20.91 -15.29 -3.14
C ILE A 212 -20.19 -14.28 -2.26
N SER A 213 -19.01 -13.85 -2.69
CA SER A 213 -18.27 -12.75 -2.10
C SER A 213 -17.98 -11.72 -3.19
N GLU A 214 -18.47 -10.50 -3.01
CA GLU A 214 -18.11 -9.37 -3.88
C GLU A 214 -16.74 -8.85 -3.45
N ILE A 215 -15.81 -8.81 -4.38
CA ILE A 215 -14.47 -8.29 -4.14
C ILE A 215 -14.55 -6.78 -4.36
N THR A 216 -14.77 -6.06 -3.26
CA THR A 216 -14.71 -4.60 -3.24
C THR A 216 -13.26 -4.18 -3.01
N ASP A 217 -12.48 -4.11 -4.09
CA ASP A 217 -11.22 -3.36 -4.04
C ASP A 217 -11.63 -1.90 -3.76
N GLY A 218 -11.12 -1.30 -2.69
CA GLY A 218 -11.55 0.01 -2.18
C GLY A 218 -11.24 1.22 -3.08
N TYR A 219 -11.15 1.02 -4.38
CA TYR A 219 -10.94 2.02 -5.41
C TYR A 219 -12.25 2.23 -6.15
N GLY A 220 -12.80 3.46 -6.09
CA GLY A 220 -13.95 3.86 -6.89
C GLY A 220 -13.68 3.74 -8.40
N PRO A 221 -14.69 3.94 -9.25
CA PRO A 221 -14.53 3.87 -10.71
C PRO A 221 -13.43 4.84 -11.16
N MET A 222 -12.33 4.29 -11.68
CA MET A 222 -11.20 5.06 -12.18
C MET A 222 -11.42 5.37 -13.66
N PRO A 223 -11.27 6.63 -14.11
CA PRO A 223 -11.24 6.95 -15.53
C PRO A 223 -10.09 6.18 -16.19
N MET A 224 -10.40 5.38 -17.21
CA MET A 224 -9.38 4.72 -18.02
C MET A 224 -9.17 5.55 -19.28
N LEU A 225 -7.96 6.02 -19.50
CA LEU A 225 -7.59 6.70 -20.73
C LEU A 225 -7.51 5.64 -21.84
N VAL A 226 -8.63 5.42 -22.54
CA VAL A 226 -8.67 4.51 -23.70
C VAL A 226 -7.97 5.23 -24.85
N GLU A 227 -6.74 4.82 -25.13
CA GLU A 227 -5.99 5.25 -26.31
C GLU A 227 -6.76 4.86 -27.58
N LYS A 228 -7.54 5.80 -28.11
CA LYS A 228 -8.11 5.68 -29.45
C LYS A 228 -7.25 6.52 -30.38
N ALA A 229 -6.61 5.83 -31.32
CA ALA A 229 -5.77 6.34 -32.40
C ALA A 229 -5.94 7.84 -32.71
N ALA A 230 -4.87 8.60 -32.50
CA ALA A 230 -4.80 10.02 -32.79
C ALA A 230 -5.08 10.30 -34.28
N GLY A 231 -6.27 10.83 -34.55
CA GLY A 231 -6.66 11.44 -35.82
C GLY A 231 -6.63 12.95 -35.71
N MET A 232 -5.63 13.56 -36.37
CA MET A 232 -5.50 14.93 -36.88
C MET A 232 -6.43 16.04 -36.35
N GLY A 233 -5.81 17.06 -35.72
CA GLY A 233 -5.96 18.47 -36.10
C GLY A 233 -7.10 19.30 -35.48
N GLY A 234 -6.74 20.41 -34.83
CA GLY A 234 -7.64 21.54 -34.57
C GLY A 234 -7.47 22.16 -33.18
N GLY A 235 -7.00 23.42 -33.12
CA GLY A 235 -6.70 24.12 -31.87
C GLY A 235 -7.91 24.39 -30.98
N GLY A 236 -7.65 24.34 -29.67
CA GLY A 236 -8.60 24.47 -28.57
C GLY A 236 -8.30 23.35 -27.59
N GLY A 237 -7.66 23.66 -26.46
CA GLY A 237 -7.36 22.67 -25.41
C GLY A 237 -8.66 22.14 -24.80
N GLY A 238 -9.26 21.16 -25.46
CA GLY A 238 -10.55 20.59 -25.07
C GLY A 238 -10.36 19.66 -23.88
N PHE A 239 -11.17 19.87 -22.84
CA PHE A 239 -11.40 18.88 -21.80
C PHE A 239 -11.99 17.64 -22.47
N ALA A 240 -11.15 16.64 -22.77
CA ALA A 240 -11.61 15.39 -23.38
C ALA A 240 -11.94 14.39 -22.26
N PRO A 241 -13.23 14.10 -21.99
CA PRO A 241 -13.64 13.30 -20.84
C PRO A 241 -13.18 11.83 -20.85
N GLY A 242 -12.61 11.36 -21.98
CA GLY A 242 -12.20 9.97 -22.13
C GLY A 242 -13.38 8.99 -22.05
N GLN A 243 -13.10 7.74 -21.68
CA GLN A 243 -14.12 6.75 -21.35
C GLN A 243 -13.95 6.33 -19.88
N LEU A 244 -15.06 6.14 -19.17
CA LEU A 244 -15.07 5.54 -17.85
C LEU A 244 -15.22 4.03 -18.01
N GLN A 245 -14.37 3.28 -17.31
CA GLN A 245 -14.56 1.84 -17.16
C GLN A 245 -14.91 1.55 -15.71
N VAL A 246 -16.09 1.00 -15.51
CA VAL A 246 -16.58 0.56 -14.21
C VAL A 246 -16.48 -0.95 -14.15
N MET A 247 -15.77 -1.49 -13.16
CA MET A 247 -15.51 -2.91 -13.01
C MET A 247 -16.11 -3.47 -11.72
N ALA A 248 -16.64 -4.67 -11.79
CA ALA A 248 -17.07 -5.46 -10.64
C ALA A 248 -16.40 -6.83 -10.69
N GLN A 249 -15.95 -7.32 -9.54
CA GLN A 249 -15.38 -8.64 -9.39
C GLN A 249 -16.08 -9.38 -8.25
N LEU A 250 -16.38 -10.66 -8.46
CA LEU A 250 -17.02 -11.49 -7.46
C LEU A 250 -16.45 -12.90 -7.49
N GLN A 251 -16.22 -13.46 -6.31
CA GLN A 251 -15.88 -14.86 -6.11
C GLN A 251 -17.17 -15.62 -5.82
N VAL A 252 -17.46 -16.64 -6.63
CA VAL A 252 -18.62 -17.52 -6.45
C VAL A 252 -18.15 -18.94 -6.24
N VAL A 253 -18.72 -19.59 -5.24
CA VAL A 253 -18.55 -21.01 -4.97
C VAL A 253 -19.84 -21.72 -5.36
N TYR A 254 -19.76 -22.62 -6.32
CA TYR A 254 -20.85 -23.49 -6.75
C TYR A 254 -20.65 -24.90 -6.18
N ALA A 255 -21.72 -25.60 -5.84
CA ALA A 255 -21.67 -27.03 -5.59
C ALA A 255 -21.41 -27.80 -6.90
N ILE A 256 -20.94 -29.04 -6.79
CA ILE A 256 -20.90 -29.98 -7.91
C ILE A 256 -22.13 -30.87 -7.84
N LYS A 257 -22.98 -30.86 -8.87
CA LYS A 257 -24.15 -31.75 -8.94
C LYS A 257 -23.68 -33.18 -9.23
N SER A 258 -23.82 -34.05 -8.24
CA SER A 258 -23.61 -35.49 -8.37
C SER A 258 -24.90 -36.15 -8.84
N GLU A 259 -25.07 -36.34 -10.15
CA GLU A 259 -25.92 -37.43 -10.65
C GLU A 259 -25.07 -38.71 -10.59
N MET A 260 -25.38 -39.61 -9.66
CA MET A 260 -24.64 -40.87 -9.43
C MET A 260 -24.90 -41.92 -10.52
N SER A 261 -23.99 -42.89 -10.62
CA SER A 261 -24.19 -44.26 -11.16
C SER A 261 -23.82 -44.50 -12.62
N GLY A 262 -22.53 -44.75 -12.84
CA GLY A 262 -22.00 -45.47 -13.98
C GLY A 262 -20.56 -45.83 -13.65
N ALA A 263 -20.27 -47.10 -13.42
CA ALA A 263 -18.93 -47.59 -13.09
C ALA A 263 -17.93 -47.17 -14.18
N VAL A 264 -17.13 -46.14 -13.91
CA VAL A 264 -15.92 -45.86 -14.70
C VAL A 264 -14.90 -46.89 -14.25
N GLN A 265 -14.76 -47.97 -15.03
CA GLN A 265 -13.61 -48.86 -14.93
C GLN A 265 -12.35 -48.01 -15.11
N ILE A 266 -11.47 -48.07 -14.12
CA ILE A 266 -10.12 -47.53 -14.21
C ILE A 266 -9.36 -48.44 -15.17
N THR A 267 -9.37 -48.13 -16.46
CA THR A 267 -8.44 -48.75 -17.41
C THR A 267 -7.06 -48.12 -17.20
N PRO A 268 -5.98 -48.91 -17.12
CA PRO A 268 -4.63 -48.36 -16.99
C PRO A 268 -4.23 -47.62 -18.27
N THR A 269 -3.62 -46.46 -18.07
CA THR A 269 -2.84 -45.59 -18.97
C THR A 269 -2.53 -46.14 -20.37
N PRO A 270 -2.89 -45.44 -21.46
CA PRO A 270 -2.28 -45.70 -22.76
C PRO A 270 -0.85 -45.16 -22.79
N ALA A 271 0.05 -45.94 -23.38
CA ALA A 271 1.45 -45.64 -23.67
C ALA A 271 1.65 -44.27 -24.38
N PRO A 272 2.85 -43.66 -24.28
CA PRO A 272 3.12 -42.33 -24.81
C PRO A 272 2.97 -42.31 -26.34
N MET A 273 2.24 -41.31 -26.87
CA MET A 273 2.17 -41.03 -28.30
C MET A 273 3.53 -40.49 -28.82
N PRO A 274 3.87 -40.78 -30.08
CA PRO A 274 5.15 -40.40 -30.68
C PRO A 274 5.21 -38.90 -31.01
N ALA A 275 6.45 -38.38 -31.08
CA ALA A 275 6.78 -36.99 -31.35
C ALA A 275 6.14 -36.46 -32.66
N PRO A 276 5.64 -35.21 -32.69
CA PRO A 276 5.16 -34.60 -33.92
C PRO A 276 6.31 -34.29 -34.86
N GLY A 277 6.15 -34.71 -36.12
CA GLY A 277 7.09 -34.53 -37.21
C GLY A 277 7.27 -33.07 -37.63
N THR A 278 8.46 -32.83 -38.18
CA THR A 278 8.89 -31.64 -38.91
C THR A 278 7.89 -31.25 -39.99
N THR A 279 7.25 -30.09 -39.81
CA THR A 279 6.64 -29.34 -40.91
C THR A 279 7.26 -27.94 -40.94
N THR A 280 7.99 -27.73 -42.02
CA THR A 280 8.63 -26.51 -42.48
C THR A 280 7.57 -25.43 -42.73
N SER A 281 7.77 -24.23 -42.18
CA SER A 281 7.09 -23.00 -42.61
C SER A 281 8.12 -21.85 -42.63
N PRO A 282 8.05 -20.93 -43.61
CA PRO A 282 9.22 -20.20 -44.11
C PRO A 282 9.59 -18.97 -43.28
N ALA A 283 10.83 -18.53 -43.49
CA ALA A 283 11.51 -17.42 -42.83
C ALA A 283 10.73 -16.08 -42.86
N PRO A 284 10.82 -15.25 -41.81
CA PRO A 284 10.41 -13.85 -41.87
C PRO A 284 11.37 -13.05 -42.75
N GLN A 285 10.81 -12.25 -43.65
CA GLN A 285 11.54 -11.30 -44.48
C GLN A 285 12.15 -10.18 -43.63
N GLU A 286 13.38 -9.82 -44.01
CA GLU A 286 14.22 -8.75 -43.49
C GLU A 286 13.59 -7.36 -43.77
N PRO A 287 13.54 -6.42 -42.81
CA PRO A 287 13.13 -5.04 -43.10
C PRO A 287 14.27 -4.25 -43.76
N PRO A 288 13.96 -3.33 -44.69
CA PRO A 288 14.98 -2.57 -45.41
C PRO A 288 15.62 -1.49 -44.54
N ALA A 289 16.85 -1.17 -44.93
CA ALA A 289 17.78 -0.25 -44.28
C ALA A 289 17.33 1.23 -44.30
N ALA A 290 18.00 1.98 -43.41
CA ALA A 290 17.79 3.36 -43.01
C ALA A 290 17.79 4.43 -44.12
N GLU A 291 17.03 5.50 -43.88
CA GLU A 291 17.28 6.84 -44.43
C GLU A 291 17.31 7.91 -43.34
N LYS A 292 18.10 8.95 -43.62
CA LYS A 292 18.81 9.85 -42.70
C LYS A 292 17.97 10.90 -41.98
N GLU A 293 18.55 11.34 -40.85
CA GLU A 293 18.21 12.44 -39.95
C GLU A 293 17.80 13.76 -40.61
N THR A 294 16.86 14.49 -39.98
CA THR A 294 16.91 15.95 -39.85
C THR A 294 16.29 16.44 -38.52
N GLY A 295 17.10 17.15 -37.72
CA GLY A 295 16.76 18.42 -37.06
C GLY A 295 15.65 18.52 -35.99
N ALA A 296 16.07 18.44 -34.71
CA ALA A 296 15.71 19.28 -33.56
C ALA A 296 14.23 19.62 -33.21
N ALA A 297 13.76 19.13 -32.05
CA ALA A 297 13.29 19.92 -30.89
C ALA A 297 12.82 18.98 -29.75
N SER A 298 13.22 19.25 -28.51
CA SER A 298 12.98 18.43 -27.32
C SER A 298 11.51 18.33 -26.92
N SER A 299 11.00 17.09 -26.81
CA SER A 299 9.66 16.69 -26.35
C SER A 299 9.78 16.02 -24.96
N PRO A 300 8.78 16.12 -24.05
CA PRO A 300 8.86 15.46 -22.75
C PRO A 300 8.86 13.93 -22.89
N ASP A 301 9.65 13.25 -22.05
CA ASP A 301 10.05 11.84 -22.14
C ASP A 301 8.88 10.88 -22.48
N LYS A 302 8.93 10.29 -23.68
CA LYS A 302 8.08 9.15 -24.06
C LYS A 302 8.44 7.95 -23.16
N LEU A 303 7.44 7.35 -22.52
CA LEU A 303 7.57 6.04 -21.86
C LEU A 303 8.19 5.05 -22.86
N THR A 304 9.40 4.59 -22.56
CA THR A 304 10.10 3.62 -23.40
C THR A 304 9.65 2.22 -22.98
N PRO A 305 9.23 1.34 -23.89
CA PRO A 305 8.77 -0.01 -23.52
C PRO A 305 9.89 -0.79 -22.82
N LEU A 306 9.54 -1.49 -21.73
CA LEU A 306 10.43 -2.41 -21.02
C LEU A 306 10.84 -3.53 -21.98
N THR A 307 12.14 -3.73 -22.16
CA THR A 307 12.64 -4.83 -22.98
C THR A 307 12.85 -6.05 -22.08
N ILE A 308 12.16 -7.15 -22.36
CA ILE A 308 12.33 -8.42 -21.63
C ILE A 308 13.29 -9.30 -22.42
N LEU A 309 14.41 -9.68 -21.79
CA LEU A 309 15.43 -10.55 -22.34
C LEU A 309 15.38 -11.91 -21.64
N GLY A 310 15.01 -12.95 -22.40
CA GLY A 310 14.77 -14.31 -21.92
C GLY A 310 13.36 -14.82 -22.28
N ASN A 311 13.20 -16.14 -22.41
CA ASN A 311 11.96 -16.77 -22.90
C ASN A 311 11.38 -17.85 -21.97
N ASP A 312 11.82 -17.94 -20.72
CA ASP A 312 11.33 -18.91 -19.74
C ASP A 312 10.12 -18.36 -18.95
N ASN A 313 8.92 -18.79 -19.35
CA ASN A 313 7.67 -18.40 -18.71
C ASN A 313 7.53 -18.93 -17.27
N ALA A 314 8.15 -20.06 -16.93
CA ALA A 314 8.09 -20.60 -15.57
C ALA A 314 8.97 -19.75 -14.64
N LEU A 315 10.16 -19.39 -15.12
CA LEU A 315 11.08 -18.50 -14.42
C LEU A 315 10.49 -17.08 -14.28
N LEU A 316 9.84 -16.56 -15.32
CA LEU A 316 9.13 -15.27 -15.25
C LEU A 316 8.04 -15.27 -14.17
N ARG A 317 7.22 -16.33 -14.09
CA ARG A 317 6.20 -16.46 -13.04
C ARG A 317 6.83 -16.51 -11.65
N LYS A 318 7.93 -17.26 -11.49
CA LYS A 318 8.67 -17.36 -10.24
C LYS A 318 9.25 -16.00 -9.84
N PHE A 319 9.90 -15.31 -10.77
CA PHE A 319 10.42 -13.95 -10.61
C PHE A 319 9.33 -12.99 -10.14
N VAL A 320 8.19 -12.92 -10.83
CA VAL A 320 7.05 -12.07 -10.45
C VAL A 320 6.56 -12.39 -9.04
N SER A 321 6.45 -13.67 -8.68
CA SER A 321 6.01 -14.05 -7.33
C SER A 321 7.00 -13.60 -6.24
N TYR A 322 8.31 -13.77 -6.45
CA TYR A 322 9.33 -13.34 -5.49
C TYR A 322 9.44 -11.81 -5.45
N TRP A 323 9.17 -11.14 -6.57
CA TRP A 323 9.18 -9.69 -6.67
C TRP A 323 8.10 -9.04 -5.79
N PHE A 324 6.89 -9.61 -5.75
CA PHE A 324 5.79 -9.10 -4.93
C PHE A 324 5.75 -9.69 -3.51
N ALA A 325 6.44 -10.79 -3.24
CA ALA A 325 6.52 -11.38 -1.91
C ALA A 325 7.31 -10.52 -0.90
N GLN A 326 8.32 -9.78 -1.37
CA GLN A 326 9.06 -8.86 -0.53
C GLN A 326 8.34 -7.51 -0.52
N ASN A 327 7.56 -7.24 0.54
CA ASN A 327 6.82 -6.01 0.77
C ASN A 327 7.76 -4.83 1.14
N THR A 328 8.73 -4.52 0.28
CA THR A 328 9.72 -3.47 0.52
C THR A 328 9.11 -2.11 0.21
N THR A 329 8.97 -1.28 1.24
CA THR A 329 8.39 0.07 1.19
C THR A 329 9.20 1.08 0.35
N PHE A 330 10.42 0.74 -0.09
CA PHE A 330 11.41 1.74 -0.50
C PHE A 330 11.89 1.70 -1.96
N THR A 331 11.50 0.74 -2.79
CA THR A 331 12.10 0.66 -4.13
C THR A 331 11.14 0.09 -5.16
N PHE A 332 10.40 0.98 -5.83
CA PHE A 332 10.01 0.75 -7.21
C PHE A 332 11.17 1.20 -8.10
N PRO A 333 11.66 0.38 -9.05
CA PRO A 333 12.63 0.86 -10.03
C PRO A 333 12.02 2.09 -10.71
N SER A 334 12.78 3.18 -10.77
CA SER A 334 12.37 4.30 -11.58
C SER A 334 12.39 3.80 -13.02
N LEU A 335 11.22 3.46 -13.58
CA LEU A 335 11.05 2.96 -14.95
C LEU A 335 11.34 4.08 -15.96
N ARG A 336 12.56 4.60 -15.93
CA ARG A 336 13.02 5.79 -16.64
C ARG A 336 13.81 5.31 -17.85
N GLY A 337 13.06 4.87 -18.86
CA GLY A 337 13.46 4.76 -20.26
C GLY A 337 14.83 4.13 -20.55
N LYS A 338 14.80 2.90 -21.10
CA LYS A 338 15.90 1.95 -21.39
C LYS A 338 16.18 0.89 -20.30
N ASP A 339 15.21 0.63 -19.43
CA ASP A 339 15.30 -0.50 -18.50
C ASP A 339 15.11 -1.83 -19.25
N GLU A 340 15.91 -2.82 -18.89
CA GLU A 340 15.85 -4.18 -19.42
C GLU A 340 15.52 -5.14 -18.26
N LEU A 341 14.55 -6.04 -18.47
CA LEU A 341 14.31 -7.17 -17.58
C LEU A 341 15.08 -8.37 -18.10
N LEU A 342 16.13 -8.74 -17.39
CA LEU A 342 16.96 -9.91 -17.65
C LEU A 342 16.39 -11.10 -16.87
N LEU A 343 15.82 -12.10 -17.55
CA LEU A 343 15.33 -13.31 -16.89
C LEU A 343 16.47 -14.32 -16.74
N GLY A 344 16.69 -14.81 -15.53
CA GLY A 344 17.72 -15.82 -15.22
C GLY A 344 19.16 -15.40 -15.43
N SER A 345 19.42 -14.11 -15.66
CA SER A 345 20.75 -13.56 -15.96
C SER A 345 21.05 -12.32 -15.13
N LEU A 346 22.34 -12.08 -14.91
CA LEU A 346 22.83 -10.90 -14.22
C LEU A 346 23.09 -9.76 -15.23
N PRO A 347 23.01 -8.50 -14.79
CA PRO A 347 23.50 -7.36 -15.58
C PRO A 347 24.99 -7.48 -15.90
N ASP A 348 25.41 -7.01 -17.08
CA ASP A 348 26.82 -7.11 -17.53
C ASP A 348 27.79 -6.21 -16.74
N ASN A 349 27.31 -5.12 -16.13
CA ASN A 349 28.14 -4.09 -15.49
C ASN A 349 27.88 -3.99 -13.98
N LEU A 350 28.05 -5.10 -13.25
CA LEU A 350 27.93 -5.10 -11.79
C LEU A 350 29.09 -4.35 -11.13
N PRO A 351 28.85 -3.61 -10.03
CA PRO A 351 29.89 -2.88 -9.31
C PRO A 351 30.65 -3.74 -8.28
N PHE A 352 30.44 -5.06 -8.31
CA PHE A 352 31.10 -6.07 -7.47
C PHE A 352 31.32 -7.35 -8.29
N ASP A 353 32.20 -8.23 -7.83
CA ASP A 353 32.48 -9.49 -8.52
C ASP A 353 31.23 -10.40 -8.51
N PRO A 354 30.69 -10.84 -9.66
CA PRO A 354 29.52 -11.73 -9.69
C PRO A 354 29.76 -13.06 -8.96
N ASP A 355 31.01 -13.49 -8.75
CA ASP A 355 31.33 -14.72 -8.03
C ASP A 355 30.84 -14.72 -6.57
N VAL A 356 30.59 -13.56 -5.98
CA VAL A 356 30.01 -13.45 -4.62
C VAL A 356 28.58 -14.00 -4.54
N LEU A 357 27.90 -14.15 -5.68
CA LEU A 357 26.54 -14.68 -5.80
C LEU A 357 26.52 -16.19 -6.07
N ASN A 358 27.70 -16.83 -6.19
CA ASN A 358 27.81 -18.26 -6.46
C ASN A 358 27.10 -19.11 -5.40
N GLY A 359 26.35 -20.10 -5.87
CA GLY A 359 25.50 -20.96 -5.03
C GLY A 359 24.07 -20.44 -4.83
N MET A 360 23.74 -19.25 -5.34
CA MET A 360 22.36 -18.74 -5.43
C MET A 360 21.81 -18.92 -6.85
N THR A 361 20.51 -19.13 -6.96
CA THR A 361 19.81 -19.19 -8.26
C THR A 361 19.37 -17.80 -8.65
N VAL A 362 19.87 -17.28 -9.77
CA VAL A 362 19.44 -15.98 -10.32
C VAL A 362 18.05 -16.15 -10.93
N LEU A 363 17.06 -15.42 -10.40
CA LEU A 363 15.69 -15.42 -10.95
C LEU A 363 15.54 -14.38 -12.06
N GLY A 364 16.16 -13.22 -11.88
CA GLY A 364 16.24 -12.17 -12.88
C GLY A 364 16.70 -10.84 -12.30
N ALA A 365 16.90 -9.86 -13.18
CA ALA A 365 17.30 -8.51 -12.80
C ALA A 365 16.61 -7.45 -13.65
N PHE A 366 16.22 -6.34 -13.05
CA PHE A 366 15.98 -5.09 -13.77
C PHE A 366 17.30 -4.36 -13.88
N SER A 367 17.76 -4.12 -15.10
CA SER A 367 19.00 -3.39 -15.39
C SER A 367 18.69 -2.06 -16.04
N GLN A 368 19.30 -0.99 -15.51
CA GLN A 368 19.38 0.29 -16.20
C GLN A 368 20.53 0.21 -17.20
N LYS A 369 20.20 0.16 -18.49
CA LYS A 369 21.20 -0.07 -19.54
C LYS A 369 22.30 1.00 -19.51
N GLY A 370 23.54 0.56 -19.32
CA GLY A 370 24.74 1.41 -19.39
C GLY A 370 25.13 2.12 -18.08
N THR A 371 24.37 2.00 -17.00
CA THR A 371 24.69 2.66 -15.71
C THR A 371 25.22 1.69 -14.65
N GLY A 372 25.01 0.38 -14.82
CA GLY A 372 25.32 -0.63 -13.80
C GLY A 372 24.40 -0.56 -12.57
N GLY A 373 23.37 0.31 -12.58
CA GLY A 373 22.30 0.37 -11.59
C GLY A 373 21.18 -0.61 -11.91
N GLY A 374 20.41 -1.02 -10.89
CA GLY A 374 19.33 -1.98 -11.08
C GLY A 374 18.96 -2.78 -9.84
N SER A 375 18.06 -3.74 -10.02
CA SER A 375 17.57 -4.63 -8.97
C SER A 375 17.74 -6.08 -9.38
N ILE A 376 18.46 -6.87 -8.60
CA ILE A 376 18.70 -8.30 -8.85
C ILE A 376 17.90 -9.11 -7.84
N LEU A 377 17.24 -10.16 -8.32
CA LEU A 377 16.47 -11.08 -7.50
C LEU A 377 17.04 -12.49 -7.61
N LEU A 378 17.38 -13.07 -6.46
CA LEU A 378 17.95 -14.41 -6.34
C LEU A 378 17.19 -15.25 -5.32
N GLU A 379 17.37 -16.55 -5.44
CA GLU A 379 16.94 -17.56 -4.48
C GLU A 379 18.16 -18.28 -3.90
N SER A 380 18.20 -18.41 -2.58
CA SER A 380 19.22 -19.16 -1.84
C SER A 380 18.58 -20.29 -1.05
N LYS A 381 19.34 -21.37 -0.84
CA LYS A 381 18.98 -22.45 0.10
C LYS A 381 19.54 -22.23 1.50
N LEU A 382 20.37 -21.21 1.68
CA LEU A 382 20.92 -20.85 2.98
C LEU A 382 19.89 -20.04 3.78
N PRO A 383 19.88 -20.16 5.12
CA PRO A 383 19.10 -19.27 5.99
C PRO A 383 19.41 -17.78 5.74
N PRO A 384 18.45 -16.86 5.96
CA PRO A 384 18.65 -15.42 5.74
C PRO A 384 19.90 -14.84 6.39
N GLU A 385 20.18 -15.22 7.64
CA GLU A 385 21.32 -14.78 8.43
C GLU A 385 22.66 -15.18 7.79
N ASP A 386 22.74 -16.40 7.25
CA ASP A 386 23.92 -16.93 6.59
C ASP A 386 24.15 -16.23 5.25
N VAL A 387 23.07 -15.95 4.51
CA VAL A 387 23.15 -15.16 3.26
C VAL A 387 23.71 -13.78 3.54
N ILE A 388 23.17 -13.06 4.54
CA ILE A 388 23.63 -11.72 4.91
C ILE A 388 25.10 -11.77 5.33
N ALA A 389 25.49 -12.74 6.17
CA ALA A 389 26.87 -12.88 6.65
C ALA A 389 27.85 -13.22 5.53
N ASN A 390 27.47 -14.07 4.57
CA ASN A 390 28.30 -14.44 3.44
C ASN A 390 28.52 -13.26 2.48
N LEU A 391 27.44 -12.60 2.07
CA LEU A 391 27.52 -11.43 1.18
C LEU A 391 28.28 -10.28 1.84
N THR A 392 28.04 -10.02 3.14
CA THR A 392 28.80 -9.00 3.88
C THR A 392 30.30 -9.29 3.84
N ARG A 393 30.72 -10.51 4.16
CA ARG A 393 32.15 -10.88 4.15
C ARG A 393 32.77 -10.81 2.76
N ALA A 394 32.00 -11.09 1.71
CA ALA A 394 32.47 -11.03 0.34
C ALA A 394 32.68 -9.56 -0.09
N TRP A 395 31.65 -8.72 0.08
CA TRP A 395 31.70 -7.29 -0.25
C TRP A 395 32.72 -6.50 0.57
N GLU A 396 32.91 -6.83 1.85
CA GLU A 396 33.95 -6.20 2.67
C GLU A 396 35.37 -6.46 2.14
N LYS A 397 35.64 -7.63 1.54
CA LYS A 397 36.94 -7.92 0.90
C LYS A 397 37.16 -7.09 -0.37
N GLU A 398 36.09 -6.68 -1.04
CA GLU A 398 36.11 -5.81 -2.22
C GLU A 398 36.12 -4.32 -1.86
N GLY A 399 36.18 -3.97 -0.57
CA GLY A 399 36.17 -2.59 -0.12
C GLY A 399 34.77 -1.95 -0.13
N VAL A 400 33.72 -2.76 -0.26
CA VAL A 400 32.32 -2.34 -0.09
C VAL A 400 31.91 -2.67 1.33
N THR A 401 31.96 -1.66 2.19
CA THR A 401 31.76 -1.81 3.63
C THR A 401 30.28 -1.74 3.99
N ARG A 402 29.86 -2.57 4.95
CA ARG A 402 28.52 -2.44 5.53
C ARG A 402 28.42 -1.11 6.27
N LEU A 403 27.41 -0.33 5.92
CA LEU A 403 27.19 0.98 6.51
C LEU A 403 26.65 0.82 7.93
N LYS A 404 27.52 1.02 8.92
CA LYS A 404 27.17 1.05 10.35
C LYS A 404 26.65 2.42 10.73
N THR A 405 25.44 2.76 10.30
CA THR A 405 24.82 4.02 10.72
C THR A 405 23.76 3.76 11.77
N PRO A 406 23.47 4.75 12.63
CA PRO A 406 22.32 4.67 13.51
C PRO A 406 21.00 4.50 12.71
N PHE A 407 20.96 4.79 11.40
CA PHE A 407 19.81 4.54 10.52
C PHE A 407 19.73 3.10 9.98
N ALA A 408 20.87 2.44 9.73
CA ALA A 408 20.92 1.10 9.14
C ALA A 408 20.76 -0.05 10.16
N GLU A 409 20.98 0.20 11.45
CA GLU A 409 20.84 -0.80 12.52
C GLU A 409 19.62 -0.55 13.42
N SER A 410 18.79 0.44 13.12
CA SER A 410 17.68 0.79 13.98
C SER A 410 16.37 0.57 13.25
N PRO A 411 15.38 -0.09 13.88
CA PRO A 411 14.04 -0.20 13.33
C PRO A 411 13.43 1.21 13.32
N ARG A 412 13.64 1.99 12.26
CA ARG A 412 13.33 3.44 12.32
C ARG A 412 12.12 3.82 11.51
N GLY A 413 10.99 3.53 12.15
CA GLY A 413 9.89 4.47 12.24
C GLY A 413 9.57 4.78 13.70
N VAL A 414 8.73 5.79 13.92
CA VAL A 414 8.05 6.02 15.21
C VAL A 414 7.38 4.73 15.69
N PHE A 415 6.84 3.91 14.78
CA PHE A 415 6.15 2.68 15.14
C PHE A 415 7.04 1.48 14.85
N ASP A 416 7.05 0.54 15.78
CA ASP A 416 7.54 -0.82 15.55
C ASP A 416 6.63 -1.51 14.54
N VAL A 417 7.21 -1.88 13.40
CA VAL A 417 6.51 -2.45 12.25
C VAL A 417 6.59 -3.97 12.22
N GLY A 418 7.17 -4.61 13.25
CA GLY A 418 7.43 -6.05 13.24
C GLY A 418 8.44 -6.45 12.17
N ASP A 419 8.30 -7.65 11.59
CA ASP A 419 9.21 -8.25 10.59
C ASP A 419 9.16 -7.58 9.19
N VAL A 420 9.03 -6.25 9.12
CA VAL A 420 9.27 -5.52 7.87
C VAL A 420 10.76 -5.53 7.60
N MET A 421 11.16 -6.17 6.52
CA MET A 421 12.57 -6.33 6.14
C MET A 421 13.21 -5.00 5.78
N ILE A 422 14.01 -4.46 6.69
CA ILE A 422 14.84 -3.27 6.44
C ILE A 422 16.05 -3.70 5.60
N PRO A 423 16.33 -3.06 4.46
CA PRO A 423 17.50 -3.38 3.65
C PRO A 423 18.79 -3.07 4.40
N THR A 424 19.74 -4.00 4.36
CA THR A 424 21.12 -3.76 4.83
C THR A 424 21.85 -2.93 3.78
N LEU A 425 22.41 -1.80 4.21
CA LEU A 425 23.12 -0.85 3.34
C LEU A 425 24.62 -1.16 3.28
N PHE A 426 25.19 -1.10 2.08
CA PHE A 426 26.62 -1.23 1.84
C PHE A 426 27.13 -0.11 0.96
N CYS A 427 28.34 0.35 1.26
CA CYS A 427 28.95 1.53 0.68
C CYS A 427 30.41 1.28 0.30
N PRO A 428 30.81 1.54 -0.96
CA PRO A 428 32.20 1.57 -1.37
C PRO A 428 32.89 2.81 -0.79
N ALA A 429 34.22 2.75 -0.66
CA ALA A 429 35.02 3.88 -0.16
C ALA A 429 34.88 5.16 -1.00
N GLN A 430 34.55 5.04 -2.29
CA GLN A 430 34.41 6.16 -3.22
C GLN A 430 33.01 6.81 -3.17
N GLY A 431 32.00 6.12 -2.61
CA GLY A 431 30.62 6.61 -2.47
C GLY A 431 29.85 6.83 -3.79
N ASP A 432 30.34 6.27 -4.90
CA ASP A 432 29.80 6.42 -6.25
C ASP A 432 28.57 5.54 -6.53
N PHE A 433 28.31 4.56 -5.66
CA PHE A 433 27.09 3.76 -5.62
C PHE A 433 26.80 3.31 -4.17
N TRP A 434 25.62 2.75 -3.93
CA TRP A 434 25.33 1.98 -2.72
C TRP A 434 24.51 0.74 -3.06
N ILE A 435 24.62 -0.26 -2.19
CA ILE A 435 23.87 -1.50 -2.29
C ILE A 435 22.86 -1.57 -1.14
N GLU A 436 21.61 -1.85 -1.47
CA GLU A 436 20.56 -2.23 -0.55
C GLU A 436 20.30 -3.73 -0.68
N LEU A 437 20.60 -4.48 0.38
CA LEU A 437 20.39 -5.91 0.46
C LEU A 437 19.14 -6.21 1.31
N THR A 438 18.14 -6.83 0.71
CA THR A 438 16.95 -7.35 1.40
C THR A 438 16.94 -8.87 1.32
N VAL A 439 16.87 -9.55 2.46
CA VAL A 439 16.85 -11.01 2.54
C VAL A 439 15.64 -11.48 3.33
N ALA A 440 14.86 -12.40 2.75
CA ALA A 440 13.59 -12.88 3.27
C ALA A 440 13.55 -14.40 3.35
N ALA A 441 13.08 -14.98 4.46
CA ALA A 441 12.64 -16.36 4.46
C ALA A 441 11.31 -16.48 3.70
N MET A 442 11.18 -17.50 2.86
CA MET A 442 9.98 -17.82 2.09
C MET A 442 9.26 -19.03 2.70
N VAL A 443 7.97 -19.18 2.39
CA VAL A 443 7.10 -20.26 2.93
C VAL A 443 7.58 -21.68 2.56
N ASN A 444 8.46 -21.81 1.56
CA ASN A 444 8.98 -23.07 1.04
C ASN A 444 10.42 -23.39 1.51
N ASP A 445 10.85 -22.86 2.65
CA ASP A 445 12.22 -22.96 3.18
C ASP A 445 13.32 -22.39 2.25
N ALA A 446 12.92 -21.67 1.20
CA ALA A 446 13.85 -20.92 0.36
C ALA A 446 14.08 -19.53 0.97
N THR A 447 15.23 -18.93 0.64
CA THR A 447 15.54 -17.55 1.03
C THR A 447 15.53 -16.68 -0.21
N SER A 448 14.66 -15.68 -0.25
CA SER A 448 14.63 -14.66 -1.29
C SER A 448 15.67 -13.59 -0.99
N VAL A 449 16.50 -13.27 -1.97
CA VAL A 449 17.59 -12.29 -1.87
C VAL A 449 17.36 -11.21 -2.92
N ARG A 450 17.22 -9.96 -2.50
CA ARG A 450 17.11 -8.80 -3.40
C ARG A 450 18.29 -7.87 -3.16
N ILE A 451 18.93 -7.49 -4.25
CA ILE A 451 20.08 -6.58 -4.25
C ILE A 451 19.69 -5.41 -5.14
N ASN A 452 19.48 -4.23 -4.56
CA ASN A 452 19.30 -3.00 -5.32
C ASN A 452 20.63 -2.24 -5.35
N ILE A 453 21.06 -1.85 -6.53
CA ILE A 453 22.25 -1.06 -6.78
C ILE A 453 21.78 0.32 -7.26
N GLN A 454 22.11 1.35 -6.49
CA GLN A 454 21.73 2.73 -6.78
C GLN A 454 22.98 3.59 -6.90
N ARG A 455 22.91 4.63 -7.74
CA ARG A 455 23.97 5.62 -7.95
C ARG A 455 23.41 7.02 -7.73
N PRO A 456 24.21 7.98 -7.24
CA PRO A 456 23.77 9.36 -7.09
C PRO A 456 23.35 9.97 -8.44
N ASP A 457 22.21 10.67 -8.48
CA ASP A 457 21.72 11.38 -9.68
C ASP A 457 22.03 12.88 -9.53
N GLU A 458 22.85 13.42 -10.45
CA GLU A 458 23.24 14.84 -10.48
C GLU A 458 22.02 15.77 -10.65
N LYS A 459 20.92 15.29 -11.27
CA LYS A 459 19.73 16.09 -11.57
C LYS A 459 18.79 16.28 -10.38
N TYR A 460 18.82 15.39 -9.39
CA TYR A 460 17.88 15.37 -8.25
C TYR A 460 18.57 15.58 -6.89
N GLY A 461 19.79 16.13 -6.89
CA GLY A 461 20.47 16.55 -5.68
C GLY A 461 21.13 15.39 -4.92
N ASN A 462 22.02 14.65 -5.59
CA ASN A 462 23.16 13.91 -5.01
C ASN A 462 22.96 13.23 -3.63
N PHE A 463 21.77 12.68 -3.36
CA PHE A 463 21.49 11.99 -2.11
C PHE A 463 22.16 10.61 -2.17
N SER A 464 23.17 10.40 -1.32
CA SER A 464 23.88 9.13 -1.19
C SER A 464 24.00 8.77 0.29
N PRO A 465 23.53 7.59 0.72
CA PRO A 465 23.72 7.12 2.09
C PRO A 465 25.19 6.86 2.42
N CYS A 466 26.08 6.80 1.43
CA CYS A 466 27.51 6.58 1.64
C CYS A 466 28.28 7.85 2.02
N ASN A 467 27.67 9.02 1.91
CA ASN A 467 28.30 10.30 2.27
C ASN A 467 27.65 10.92 3.52
N ILE A 468 27.69 10.20 4.64
CA ILE A 468 27.04 10.60 5.89
C ILE A 468 27.81 11.66 6.69
N GLU A 469 29.09 11.92 6.40
CA GLU A 469 29.77 13.10 6.95
C GLU A 469 29.05 14.40 6.56
N ASN A 470 28.45 14.45 5.36
CA ASN A 470 27.54 15.53 4.93
C ASN A 470 26.10 15.43 5.49
N MET A 471 25.67 14.29 6.05
CA MET A 471 24.38 14.17 6.76
C MET A 471 24.49 14.52 8.26
N SER A 472 25.67 14.34 8.87
CA SER A 472 25.92 14.65 10.28
C SER A 472 25.83 16.16 10.59
N THR A 473 26.04 16.99 9.57
CA THR A 473 25.85 18.45 9.60
C THR A 473 24.52 18.85 8.95
N GLY A 474 23.43 18.10 9.16
CA GLY A 474 22.21 18.42 8.42
C GLY A 474 20.89 17.80 8.84
N MET A 475 20.81 16.96 9.88
CA MET A 475 19.48 16.54 10.33
C MET A 475 18.75 17.70 11.01
N PRO A 476 17.59 18.12 10.47
CA PRO A 476 16.85 19.19 11.11
C PRO A 476 16.45 18.70 12.51
N PRO A 477 16.58 19.53 13.56
CA PRO A 477 16.56 19.08 14.95
C PRO A 477 15.32 18.23 15.31
N GLY A 478 14.18 18.50 14.67
CA GLY A 478 12.93 17.80 14.92
C GLY A 478 12.90 16.33 14.51
N MET A 479 13.71 15.88 13.55
CA MET A 479 13.73 14.46 13.14
C MET A 479 14.26 13.55 14.26
N THR A 480 15.13 14.09 15.13
CA THR A 480 15.71 13.35 16.26
C THR A 480 14.79 13.27 17.49
N LEU A 481 13.66 13.98 17.46
CA LEU A 481 12.73 14.08 18.58
C LEU A 481 11.63 13.02 18.56
N LEU A 482 11.38 12.41 17.39
CA LEU A 482 10.40 11.33 17.24
C LEU A 482 10.97 10.04 17.84
N PRO A 483 10.42 9.52 18.95
CA PRO A 483 10.93 8.32 19.57
C PRO A 483 10.41 7.06 18.84
N HIS A 484 11.11 5.96 19.04
CA HIS A 484 10.60 4.64 18.69
C HIS A 484 9.57 4.17 19.73
N LEU A 485 8.42 3.70 19.24
CA LEU A 485 7.27 3.22 19.99
C LEU A 485 7.00 1.77 19.59
N ASN A 486 6.97 0.88 20.59
CA ASN A 486 6.62 -0.52 20.42
C ASN A 486 5.14 -0.65 20.03
N LYS A 487 4.79 -1.71 19.32
CA LYS A 487 3.40 -2.06 18.99
C LYS A 487 2.75 -2.89 20.13
N PRO A 488 1.42 -2.89 20.25
CA PRO A 488 0.72 -3.91 21.05
C PRO A 488 1.06 -5.34 20.57
N GLU A 489 0.99 -6.32 21.46
CA GLU A 489 1.40 -7.69 21.18
C GLU A 489 0.60 -8.31 20.01
N ASP A 490 -0.71 -8.09 20.01
CA ASP A 490 -1.68 -8.51 19.00
C ASP A 490 -1.67 -7.65 17.72
N ALA A 491 -1.01 -6.49 17.76
CA ALA A 491 -1.14 -5.51 16.70
C ALA A 491 -0.36 -5.86 15.43
N GLN A 492 -0.99 -5.65 14.28
CA GLN A 492 -0.32 -5.56 12.98
C GLN A 492 -0.15 -4.09 12.59
N VAL A 493 1.08 -3.71 12.23
CA VAL A 493 1.43 -2.33 11.91
C VAL A 493 1.82 -2.25 10.44
N THR A 494 1.14 -1.39 9.69
CA THR A 494 1.48 -1.04 8.31
C THR A 494 1.96 0.40 8.28
N PRO A 495 3.21 0.68 7.87
CA PRO A 495 3.67 2.06 7.67
C PRO A 495 2.72 2.82 6.73
N ALA A 496 2.48 4.10 7.02
CA ALA A 496 1.68 4.95 6.14
C ALA A 496 2.54 6.07 5.55
N GLU A 497 2.64 7.21 6.23
CA GLU A 497 3.31 8.41 5.71
C GLU A 497 4.42 8.85 6.67
N SER A 498 5.45 9.46 6.11
CA SER A 498 6.44 10.20 6.87
C SER A 498 6.82 11.46 6.12
N GLY A 499 7.10 12.52 6.84
CA GLY A 499 7.41 13.80 6.23
C GLY A 499 7.90 14.81 7.25
N GLY A 500 8.49 15.88 6.75
CA GLY A 500 8.96 16.95 7.61
C GLY A 500 9.61 18.08 6.83
N GLY A 501 9.85 19.17 7.54
CA GLY A 501 10.55 20.36 7.09
C GLY A 501 11.38 20.95 8.22
N PRO A 502 11.93 22.16 8.07
CA PRO A 502 12.86 22.74 9.05
C PRO A 502 12.33 22.84 10.49
N ASN A 503 10.99 22.91 10.65
CA ASN A 503 10.34 23.16 11.94
C ASN A 503 9.27 22.12 12.32
N PHE A 504 9.05 21.07 11.53
CA PHE A 504 8.08 20.02 11.90
C PHE A 504 8.46 18.68 11.28
N PHE A 505 8.14 17.59 11.97
CA PHE A 505 8.32 16.22 11.50
C PHE A 505 7.14 15.38 11.95
N TYR A 506 6.72 14.44 11.13
CA TYR A 506 5.68 13.50 11.48
C TYR A 506 5.93 12.13 10.88
N GLN A 507 5.34 11.13 11.51
CA GLN A 507 5.24 9.80 10.96
C GLN A 507 3.91 9.18 11.37
N SER A 508 3.33 8.40 10.46
CA SER A 508 2.07 7.71 10.65
C SER A 508 2.16 6.23 10.27
N ALA A 509 1.24 5.46 10.85
CA ALA A 509 1.03 4.06 10.54
C ALA A 509 -0.45 3.71 10.67
N THR A 510 -0.86 2.65 9.97
CA THR A 510 -2.11 1.96 10.25
C THR A 510 -1.83 0.81 11.21
N ILE A 511 -2.53 0.80 12.34
CA ILE A 511 -2.40 -0.21 13.39
C ILE A 511 -3.71 -0.96 13.47
N THR A 512 -3.66 -2.28 13.27
CA THR A 512 -4.82 -3.17 13.43
C THR A 512 -4.64 -3.96 14.72
N THR A 513 -5.55 -3.81 15.68
CA THR A 513 -5.44 -4.37 17.05
C THR A 513 -6.82 -4.49 17.69
N ASP A 514 -6.99 -5.46 18.57
CA ASP A 514 -8.22 -5.64 19.35
C ASP A 514 -8.38 -4.59 20.45
N LEU A 515 -7.36 -3.78 20.72
CA LEU A 515 -7.46 -2.66 21.66
C LEU A 515 -8.47 -1.61 21.18
N GLY A 516 -9.25 -1.09 22.14
CA GLY A 516 -10.07 0.09 21.92
C GLY A 516 -9.21 1.34 21.72
N ILE A 517 -9.78 2.38 21.11
CA ILE A 517 -9.05 3.62 20.80
C ILE A 517 -8.47 4.31 22.06
N ALA A 518 -9.16 4.22 23.20
CA ALA A 518 -8.70 4.76 24.47
C ALA A 518 -7.48 3.97 25.00
N ASP A 519 -7.56 2.64 25.01
CA ASP A 519 -6.47 1.77 25.46
C ASP A 519 -5.23 1.90 24.55
N LEU A 520 -5.45 2.02 23.24
CA LEU A 520 -4.38 2.25 22.27
C LEU A 520 -3.73 3.64 22.46
N ALA A 521 -4.53 4.66 22.80
CA ALA A 521 -4.01 5.96 23.16
C ALA A 521 -3.14 5.86 24.42
N ASP A 522 -3.67 5.31 25.51
CA ASP A 522 -2.95 5.17 26.78
C ASP A 522 -1.63 4.39 26.61
N PHE A 523 -1.66 3.33 25.79
CA PHE A 523 -0.49 2.53 25.46
C PHE A 523 0.64 3.37 24.82
N TYR A 524 0.33 4.23 23.85
CA TYR A 524 1.33 5.09 23.22
C TYR A 524 1.69 6.31 24.06
N GLN A 525 0.75 6.89 24.81
CA GLN A 525 1.01 8.02 25.69
C GLN A 525 2.04 7.64 26.77
N LYS A 526 1.92 6.46 27.37
CA LYS A 526 2.89 5.96 28.36
C LYS A 526 4.30 5.88 27.79
N GLN A 527 4.44 5.37 26.56
CA GLN A 527 5.74 5.28 25.90
C GLN A 527 6.32 6.66 25.58
N LEU A 528 5.50 7.64 25.16
CA LEU A 528 5.96 9.01 24.93
C LEU A 528 6.46 9.66 26.23
N GLN A 529 5.76 9.47 27.35
CA GLN A 529 6.21 9.94 28.67
C GLN A 529 7.57 9.35 29.07
N GLU A 530 7.76 8.05 28.88
CA GLU A 530 9.03 7.36 29.15
C GLU A 530 10.18 7.88 28.28
N LYS A 531 9.87 8.51 27.14
CA LYS A 531 10.83 9.14 26.22
C LYS A 531 11.04 10.63 26.47
N GLY A 532 10.52 11.16 27.58
CA GLY A 532 10.74 12.54 28.02
C GLY A 532 9.82 13.56 27.34
N TRP A 533 8.64 13.13 26.88
CA TRP A 533 7.59 14.04 26.44
C TRP A 533 6.67 14.36 27.62
N ASP A 534 6.48 15.64 27.92
CA ASP A 534 5.63 16.12 29.00
C ASP A 534 4.20 16.32 28.50
N LEU A 535 3.25 15.57 29.05
CA LEU A 535 1.84 15.63 28.62
C LEU A 535 1.23 16.99 28.99
N VAL A 536 0.70 17.71 28.00
CA VAL A 536 -0.01 18.98 28.19
C VAL A 536 -1.52 18.74 28.34
N GLY A 537 -2.06 17.85 27.51
CA GLY A 537 -3.47 17.52 27.52
C GLY A 537 -3.77 16.34 26.61
N SER A 538 -4.84 15.62 26.90
CA SER A 538 -5.32 14.51 26.10
C SER A 538 -6.84 14.47 26.12
N ASP A 539 -7.43 14.00 25.02
CA ASP A 539 -8.87 13.79 24.88
C ASP A 539 -9.14 12.62 23.94
N HIS A 540 -10.28 11.96 24.11
CA HIS A 540 -10.71 10.89 23.22
C HIS A 540 -12.23 10.77 23.12
N SER A 541 -12.65 10.20 22.00
CA SER A 541 -14.02 9.82 21.69
C SER A 541 -14.05 8.39 21.16
N LYS A 542 -15.20 7.92 20.68
CA LYS A 542 -15.33 6.58 20.06
C LYS A 542 -14.56 6.42 18.74
N SER A 543 -14.08 7.50 18.13
CA SER A 543 -13.49 7.44 16.78
C SER A 543 -12.21 8.23 16.61
N ILE A 544 -11.84 9.07 17.59
CA ILE A 544 -10.61 9.84 17.60
C ILE A 544 -10.05 9.90 19.02
N ALA A 545 -8.73 9.80 19.17
CA ALA A 545 -8.01 10.13 20.38
C ALA A 545 -6.83 11.04 20.03
N GLN A 546 -6.55 12.02 20.87
CA GLN A 546 -5.47 12.97 20.67
C GLN A 546 -4.75 13.29 21.98
N SER A 547 -3.47 13.59 21.89
CA SER A 547 -2.72 14.17 23.00
C SER A 547 -1.66 15.16 22.52
N GLU A 548 -1.45 16.19 23.32
CA GLU A 548 -0.49 17.26 23.10
C GLU A 548 0.62 17.21 24.15
N TRP A 549 1.84 17.54 23.72
CA TRP A 549 3.05 17.30 24.48
C TRP A 549 4.00 18.48 24.39
N GLN A 550 4.80 18.68 25.43
CA GLN A 550 5.97 19.55 25.41
C GLN A 550 7.24 18.71 25.50
N LEU A 551 8.26 19.12 24.75
CA LEU A 551 9.57 18.48 24.77
C LEU A 551 10.64 19.49 24.39
N THR A 552 11.90 19.18 24.72
CA THR A 552 13.05 20.03 24.36
C THR A 552 14.04 19.24 23.50
N ASP A 553 14.66 19.92 22.53
CA ASP A 553 15.74 19.31 21.79
C ASP A 553 17.06 19.28 22.57
N LYS A 554 18.07 18.60 22.04
CA LYS A 554 19.40 18.51 22.66
C LYS A 554 20.07 19.87 22.90
N LYS A 555 19.60 20.94 22.23
CA LYS A 555 20.08 22.32 22.38
C LYS A 555 19.19 23.14 23.34
N GLY A 556 18.21 22.51 23.99
CA GLY A 556 17.27 23.14 24.91
C GLY A 556 16.18 23.98 24.23
N ALA A 557 15.99 23.88 22.91
CA ALA A 557 14.92 24.61 22.25
C ALA A 557 13.57 23.92 22.51
N PRO A 558 12.47 24.67 22.75
CA PRO A 558 11.16 24.11 23.01
C PRO A 558 10.46 23.62 21.74
N TRP A 559 9.77 22.49 21.87
CA TRP A 559 8.98 21.84 20.83
C TRP A 559 7.62 21.40 21.40
N VAL A 560 6.66 21.27 20.50
CA VAL A 560 5.33 20.73 20.77
C VAL A 560 5.20 19.40 20.05
N GLY A 561 4.79 18.36 20.77
CA GLY A 561 4.48 17.06 20.22
C GLY A 561 2.97 16.85 20.14
N SER A 562 2.52 16.02 19.20
CA SER A 562 1.13 15.58 19.10
C SER A 562 1.06 14.11 18.72
N LEU A 563 0.16 13.38 19.35
CA LEU A 563 -0.26 12.03 18.97
C LEU A 563 -1.73 12.11 18.55
N LEU A 564 -2.05 11.60 17.38
CA LEU A 564 -3.40 11.52 16.84
C LEU A 564 -3.72 10.09 16.43
N ILE A 565 -4.81 9.55 16.93
CA ILE A 565 -5.32 8.21 16.60
C ILE A 565 -6.73 8.40 16.04
N THR A 566 -7.01 7.89 14.86
CA THR A 566 -8.34 7.93 14.24
C THR A 566 -8.79 6.55 13.80
N LYS A 567 -10.05 6.21 14.02
CA LYS A 567 -10.62 4.94 13.56
C LYS A 567 -10.76 4.95 12.04
N ARG A 568 -10.34 3.88 11.38
CA ARG A 568 -10.57 3.67 9.94
C ARG A 568 -11.97 3.10 9.74
N PHE A 569 -12.88 3.87 9.17
CA PHE A 569 -14.28 3.44 9.00
C PHE A 569 -14.47 2.29 8.01
N THR A 570 -13.46 1.97 7.19
CA THR A 570 -13.51 0.90 6.18
C THR A 570 -12.96 -0.44 6.66
N ARG A 571 -12.37 -0.52 7.86
CA ARG A 571 -11.80 -1.74 8.44
C ARG A 571 -12.03 -1.76 9.94
N ASP A 572 -12.66 -2.82 10.44
CA ASP A 572 -12.83 -3.01 11.88
C ASP A 572 -11.46 -3.15 12.56
N ASN A 573 -11.36 -2.63 13.80
CA ASN A 573 -10.17 -2.71 14.63
C ASN A 573 -8.89 -2.10 14.01
N ALA A 574 -9.04 -1.24 12.98
CA ALA A 574 -7.93 -0.54 12.35
C ALA A 574 -7.95 0.96 12.70
N TYR A 575 -6.78 1.47 13.06
CA TYR A 575 -6.56 2.84 13.48
C TYR A 575 -5.44 3.48 12.67
N TYR A 576 -5.64 4.71 12.21
CA TYR A 576 -4.57 5.54 11.67
C TYR A 576 -3.95 6.35 12.80
N VAL A 577 -2.68 6.09 13.09
CA VAL A 577 -1.94 6.69 14.19
C VAL A 577 -0.83 7.57 13.63
N THR A 578 -0.75 8.80 14.11
CA THR A 578 0.25 9.79 13.71
C THR A 578 0.92 10.38 14.92
N VAL A 579 2.25 10.45 14.91
CA VAL A 579 3.03 11.23 15.87
C VAL A 579 3.73 12.34 15.12
N ARG A 580 3.64 13.55 15.64
CA ARG A 580 4.21 14.75 15.05
C ARG A 580 4.92 15.59 16.10
N VAL A 581 6.00 16.24 15.71
CA VAL A 581 6.66 17.31 16.47
C VAL A 581 6.69 18.60 15.63
N GLU A 582 6.48 19.74 16.27
CA GLU A 582 6.60 21.07 15.68
C GLU A 582 7.35 21.98 16.64
N ARG A 583 8.16 22.91 16.11
CA ARG A 583 8.91 23.85 16.93
C ARG A 583 7.93 24.80 17.63
N ALA A 584 8.08 24.99 18.94
CA ALA A 584 7.19 25.87 19.67
C ALA A 584 7.33 27.31 19.13
N ARG A 585 6.21 27.92 18.76
CA ARG A 585 6.19 29.33 18.35
C ARG A 585 6.43 30.19 19.58
N LYS A 586 7.43 31.08 19.52
CA LYS A 586 7.65 32.10 20.55
C LYS A 586 6.50 33.10 20.60
#